data_AF-A0A2E9F5V7-F1
#
_entry.id   AF-A0A2E9F5V7-F1
#
_cell.length_a   1.000
_cell.length_b   1.000
_cell.length_c   1.000
_cell.angle_alpha   90.00
_cell.angle_beta   90.00
_cell.angle_gamma   90.00
#
_symmetry.space_group_name_H-M   'P 1'
#
loop_
_entity.id
_entity.type
_entity.pdbx_description
1 polymer ?
#
loop_
_entity_poly.entity_id
_entity_poly.type
_entity_poly.pdbx_seq_one_letter_code
_entity_poly.pdbx_strand_id
1 'polypeptide(L)'
;MAQVQSINIPAQFSQRKTEDGWEITIHSWCKVTINMAESMRKTETPMLEGDQITKSGEELLVLHNNPADEYKTKRSTSSLALGRDELLENRRSPSPVDSTGLQKT
;
A
#
# COMPACT_ATOMS: atom_id res chain seq x y z
N MET A 1 8.43 40.55 -3.40
CA MET A 1 8.65 39.42 -4.32
C MET A 1 9.58 38.44 -3.61
N ALA A 2 9.06 37.31 -3.14
CA ALA A 2 9.88 36.29 -2.49
C ALA A 2 10.56 35.46 -3.59
N GLN A 3 11.87 35.64 -3.77
CA GLN A 3 12.65 34.82 -4.68
C GLN A 3 12.77 33.42 -4.06
N VAL A 4 11.99 32.46 -4.56
CA VAL A 4 12.14 31.06 -4.17
C VAL A 4 13.42 30.56 -4.81
N GLN A 5 14.50 30.51 -4.04
CA GLN A 5 15.73 29.85 -4.45
C GLN A 5 15.55 28.34 -4.23
N SER A 6 15.44 27.57 -5.31
CA SER A 6 15.53 26.11 -5.22
C SER A 6 17.00 25.72 -5.08
N ILE A 7 17.39 25.30 -3.88
CA ILE A 7 18.73 24.75 -3.65
C ILE A 7 18.69 23.28 -4.08
N ASN A 8 19.49 22.93 -5.09
CA ASN A 8 19.72 21.53 -5.41
C ASN A 8 20.75 20.98 -4.41
N ILE A 9 20.37 19.93 -3.67
CA ILE A 9 21.24 19.25 -2.72
C ILE A 9 21.40 17.81 -3.26
N PRO A 10 22.42 17.54 -4.09
CA PRO A 10 22.56 16.26 -4.79
C PRO A 10 22.63 15.04 -3.87
N ALA A 11 23.06 15.24 -2.61
CA ALA A 11 23.08 14.20 -1.60
C ALA A 11 21.68 13.77 -1.14
N GLN A 12 20.68 14.65 -1.27
CA GLN A 12 19.31 14.39 -0.80
C GLN A 12 18.39 13.91 -1.92
N PHE A 13 18.68 14.27 -3.17
CA PHE A 13 17.92 13.83 -4.33
C PHE A 13 18.75 13.88 -5.61
N SER A 14 18.38 13.05 -6.59
CA SER A 14 18.88 13.14 -7.97
C SER A 14 17.75 13.49 -8.92
N GLN A 15 18.07 14.23 -9.98
CA GLN A 15 17.11 14.56 -11.04
C GLN A 15 17.64 14.05 -12.38
N ARG A 16 16.73 13.52 -13.21
CA ARG A 16 17.01 13.06 -14.56
C ARG A 16 15.98 13.64 -15.52
N LYS A 17 16.44 14.17 -16.66
CA LYS A 17 15.55 14.59 -17.75
C LYS A 17 15.19 13.36 -18.59
N THR A 18 13.89 13.17 -18.82
CA THR A 18 13.34 12.14 -19.69
C THR A 18 12.76 12.79 -20.96
N GLU A 19 12.29 11.99 -21.91
CA GLU A 19 11.64 12.49 -23.13
C GLU A 19 10.39 13.31 -22.80
N ASP A 20 9.60 12.86 -21.82
CA ASP A 20 8.32 13.47 -21.45
C ASP A 20 8.39 14.45 -20.26
N GLY A 21 9.56 14.56 -19.61
CA GLY A 21 9.77 15.57 -18.57
C GLY A 21 10.93 15.27 -17.62
N TRP A 22 10.62 15.16 -16.32
CA TRP A 22 11.62 15.04 -15.26
C TRP A 22 11.28 13.93 -14.28
N GLU A 23 12.30 13.19 -13.89
CA GLU A 23 12.26 12.19 -12.84
C GLU A 23 13.16 12.66 -11.69
N ILE A 24 12.63 12.67 -10.46
CA ILE A 24 13.34 13.06 -9.24
C ILE A 24 13.30 11.87 -8.29
N THR A 25 14.47 11.39 -7.88
CA THR A 25 14.62 10.30 -6.91
C THR A 25 15.09 10.87 -5.58
N ILE A 26 14.43 10.50 -4.50
CA ILE A 26 14.73 10.96 -3.14
C ILE A 26 15.69 9.96 -2.47
N HIS A 27 16.83 10.46 -1.99
CA HIS A 27 17.88 9.66 -1.31
C HIS A 27 17.83 9.82 0.22
N SER A 28 17.09 10.80 0.72
CA SER A 28 16.95 11.05 2.14
C SER A 28 15.57 11.60 2.46
N TRP A 29 15.05 11.32 3.65
CA TRP A 29 13.77 11.86 4.09
C TRP A 29 13.73 13.39 3.96
N CYS A 30 12.71 13.89 3.30
CA CYS A 30 12.54 15.31 3.08
C CYS A 30 11.06 15.69 2.93
N LYS A 31 10.77 16.99 3.07
CA LYS A 31 9.46 17.54 2.76
C LYS A 31 9.53 18.26 1.41
N VAL A 32 8.83 17.72 0.42
CA VAL A 32 8.80 18.32 -0.92
C VAL A 32 7.61 19.26 -1.04
N THR A 33 7.85 20.42 -1.64
CA THR A 33 6.81 21.37 -2.04
C THR A 33 6.69 21.37 -3.55
N ILE A 34 5.50 21.05 -4.04
CA ILE A 34 5.17 21.06 -5.47
C ILE A 34 4.28 22.26 -5.72
N ASN A 35 4.77 23.18 -6.56
CA ASN A 35 3.99 24.32 -7.04
C ASN A 35 3.48 24.00 -8.45
N MET A 36 2.17 23.79 -8.58
CA MET A 36 1.53 23.61 -9.88
C MET A 36 1.27 24.99 -10.49
N ALA A 37 2.12 25.37 -11.44
CA ALA A 37 2.11 26.69 -12.07
C ALA A 37 0.76 27.02 -12.73
N GLU A 38 0.14 26.03 -13.38
CA GLU A 38 -1.12 26.22 -14.13
C GLU A 38 -2.35 26.25 -13.22
N SER A 39 -2.34 25.51 -12.12
CA SER A 39 -3.52 25.39 -11.24
C SER A 39 -3.49 26.33 -10.04
N MET A 40 -2.43 27.14 -9.87
CA MET A 40 -2.18 27.95 -8.66
C MET A 40 -2.22 27.16 -7.34
N ARG A 41 -2.07 25.82 -7.40
CA ARG A 41 -2.09 24.95 -6.22
C ARG A 41 -0.66 24.70 -5.77
N LYS A 42 -0.52 24.61 -4.45
CA LYS A 42 0.71 24.18 -3.78
C LYS A 42 0.39 22.95 -2.96
N THR A 43 1.13 21.88 -3.18
CA THR A 43 1.01 20.63 -2.43
C THR A 43 2.33 20.39 -1.70
N GLU A 44 2.23 20.06 -0.41
CA GLU A 44 3.37 19.67 0.39
C GLU A 44 3.24 18.20 0.75
N THR A 45 4.30 17.41 0.52
CA THR A 45 4.27 15.96 0.74
C THR A 45 5.59 15.50 1.37
N PRO A 46 5.53 14.72 2.46
CA PRO A 46 6.71 14.06 2.98
C PRO A 46 7.12 12.94 2.03
N MET A 47 8.42 12.84 1.76
CA MET A 47 9.00 11.80 0.92
C MET A 47 10.08 11.05 1.67
N LEU A 48 10.12 9.75 1.45
CA LEU A 48 11.09 8.83 2.03
C LEU A 48 12.18 8.47 1.02
N GLU A 49 13.23 7.83 1.51
CA GLU A 49 14.28 7.29 0.66
C GLU A 49 13.72 6.26 -0.32
N GLY A 50 14.08 6.41 -1.59
CA GLY A 50 13.59 5.59 -2.69
C GLY A 50 12.27 6.08 -3.30
N ASP A 51 11.57 7.04 -2.69
CA ASP A 51 10.40 7.66 -3.33
C ASP A 51 10.81 8.41 -4.60
N GLN A 52 9.89 8.50 -5.56
CA GLN A 52 10.12 9.14 -6.84
C GLN A 52 9.01 10.13 -7.19
N ILE A 53 9.40 11.23 -7.84
CA ILE A 53 8.48 12.18 -8.46
C ILE A 53 8.73 12.14 -9.96
N THR A 54 7.68 11.92 -10.74
CA THR A 54 7.74 12.01 -12.20
C THR A 54 6.83 13.15 -12.66
N LYS A 55 7.36 14.03 -13.50
CA LYS A 55 6.60 15.05 -14.22
C LYS A 55 6.56 14.67 -15.68
N SER A 56 5.38 14.42 -16.22
CA SER A 56 5.15 14.13 -17.63
C SER A 56 4.19 15.18 -18.20
N GLY A 57 4.70 16.10 -19.02
CA GLY A 57 3.92 17.26 -19.48
C GLY A 57 3.35 18.09 -18.33
N GLU A 58 2.02 18.17 -18.24
CA GLU A 58 1.26 18.87 -17.18
C GLU A 58 1.00 17.98 -15.94
N GLU A 59 1.15 16.67 -16.06
CA GLU A 59 0.87 15.72 -14.98
C GLU A 59 2.06 15.52 -14.06
N LEU A 60 1.77 15.38 -12.76
CA LEU A 60 2.74 15.09 -11.73
C LEU A 60 2.31 13.86 -10.93
N LEU A 61 3.21 12.89 -10.88
CA LEU A 61 3.03 11.59 -10.24
C LEU A 61 4.03 11.45 -9.10
N VAL A 62 3.55 11.04 -7.94
CA VAL A 62 4.37 10.71 -6.76
C VAL A 62 4.28 9.21 -6.53
N LEU A 63 5.42 8.53 -6.62
CA LEU A 63 5.54 7.09 -6.38
C LEU A 63 6.23 6.88 -5.04
N HIS A 64 5.50 6.30 -4.09
CA HIS A 64 6.04 5.95 -2.79
C HIS A 64 6.66 4.55 -2.82
N ASN A 65 7.88 4.45 -2.32
CA ASN A 65 8.58 3.20 -2.08
C ASN A 65 8.04 2.55 -0.80
N ASN A 66 6.82 2.02 -0.87
CA ASN A 66 6.24 1.26 0.23
C ASN A 66 6.82 -0.16 0.21
N PRO A 67 7.49 -0.63 1.29
CA PRO A 67 7.90 -2.02 1.37
C PRO A 67 6.66 -2.91 1.27
N ALA A 68 6.71 -3.92 0.40
CA ALA A 68 5.57 -4.77 0.03
C ALA A 68 4.99 -5.63 1.19
N ASP A 69 5.43 -5.42 2.43
CA ASP A 69 5.39 -6.42 3.50
C ASP A 69 4.62 -6.01 4.77
N GLU A 70 3.67 -5.07 4.67
CA GLU A 70 2.71 -4.85 5.77
C GLU A 70 1.32 -5.47 5.56
N TYR A 71 0.92 -5.75 4.31
CA TYR A 71 -0.42 -6.27 4.03
C TYR A 71 -0.53 -7.80 4.10
N LYS A 72 0.59 -8.53 3.98
CA LYS A 72 0.58 -10.00 4.01
C LYS A 72 0.64 -10.58 5.42
N THR A 73 1.21 -9.86 6.37
CA THR A 73 1.40 -10.30 7.77
C THR A 73 0.27 -9.88 8.71
N LYS A 74 -0.66 -9.00 8.29
CA LYS A 74 -1.80 -8.56 9.11
C LYS A 74 -3.14 -9.21 8.78
N ARG A 75 -3.18 -10.28 7.97
CA ARG A 75 -4.30 -11.23 8.04
C ARG A 75 -4.11 -12.07 9.30
N SER A 76 -4.31 -11.44 10.45
CA SER A 76 -4.57 -12.14 11.70
C SER A 76 -5.83 -12.97 11.43
N THR A 77 -5.66 -14.27 11.20
CA THR A 77 -6.79 -15.19 11.15
C THR A 77 -7.53 -15.00 12.46
N SER A 78 -8.79 -14.57 12.38
CA SER A 78 -9.61 -14.37 13.57
C SER A 78 -9.56 -15.63 14.43
N SER A 79 -9.66 -15.48 15.76
CA SER A 79 -9.76 -16.61 16.69
C SER A 79 -10.95 -17.56 16.39
N LEU A 80 -11.84 -17.15 15.48
CA LEU A 80 -13.01 -17.90 15.01
C LEU A 80 -12.77 -18.64 13.68
N ALA A 81 -11.61 -18.46 13.04
CA ALA A 81 -11.26 -19.18 11.82
C ALA A 81 -10.81 -20.60 12.19
N LEU A 82 -11.78 -21.50 12.33
CA LEU A 82 -11.52 -22.91 12.57
C LEU A 82 -10.65 -23.49 11.46
N GLY A 83 -9.60 -24.22 11.84
CA GLY A 83 -8.80 -24.99 10.91
C GLY A 83 -9.66 -26.03 10.20
N ARG A 84 -9.27 -26.43 8.98
CA ARG A 84 -9.96 -27.49 8.22
C ARG A 84 -10.11 -28.78 9.05
N ASP A 85 -9.14 -29.08 9.90
CA ASP A 85 -9.16 -30.26 10.76
C ASP A 85 -10.17 -30.13 11.92
N GLU A 86 -10.31 -28.94 12.51
CA GLU A 86 -11.33 -28.65 13.54
C GLU A 86 -12.76 -28.70 12.96
N LEU A 87 -12.95 -28.29 11.71
CA LEU A 87 -14.21 -28.44 10.97
C LEU A 87 -14.59 -29.91 10.72
N LEU A 88 -13.59 -30.80 10.61
CA LEU A 88 -13.81 -32.23 10.40
C LEU A 88 -14.10 -32.96 11.71
N GLU A 89 -13.51 -32.53 12.83
CA GLU A 89 -13.85 -33.06 14.16
C GLU A 89 -15.27 -32.68 14.59
N ASN A 90 -15.71 -31.44 14.35
CA ASN A 90 -17.06 -30.99 14.73
C ASN A 90 -18.20 -31.68 13.93
N ARG A 91 -17.89 -32.35 12.82
CA ARG A 91 -18.86 -33.15 12.05
C ARG A 91 -18.95 -34.61 12.50
N ARG A 92 -18.12 -35.04 13.46
CA ARG A 92 -18.02 -36.45 13.88
C ARG A 92 -18.79 -36.78 15.15
N SER A 93 -19.48 -35.84 15.78
CA SER A 93 -20.42 -36.15 16.86
C SER A 93 -21.66 -36.86 16.31
N PRO A 94 -21.88 -38.16 16.62
CA PRO A 94 -23.10 -38.85 16.22
C PRO A 94 -24.22 -38.47 17.19
N SER A 95 -25.34 -37.96 16.69
CA SER A 95 -26.60 -38.03 17.43
C SER A 95 -27.10 -39.48 17.43
N PRO A 96 -27.56 -40.04 18.55
CA PRO A 96 -28.16 -41.37 18.57
C PRO A 96 -29.53 -41.30 17.88
N VAL A 97 -29.70 -42.03 16.78
CA VAL A 97 -30.99 -42.24 16.12
C VAL A 97 -31.33 -43.73 16.28
N ASP A 98 -32.23 -44.04 17.21
CA ASP A 98 -32.79 -45.40 17.34
C ASP A 98 -34.09 -45.53 16.54
N SER A 99 -33.93 -46.16 15.38
CA SER A 99 -34.76 -47.17 14.71
C SER A 99 -36.25 -47.30 15.07
N THR A 100 -37.11 -46.83 14.17
CA THR A 100 -38.52 -47.27 14.03
C THR A 100 -38.56 -48.58 13.24
N GLY A 101 -39.15 -49.65 13.79
CA GLY A 101 -39.39 -50.90 13.08
C GLY A 101 -40.64 -51.64 13.59
N LEU A 102 -41.72 -51.57 12.82
CA LEU A 102 -42.95 -52.36 13.01
C LEU A 102 -42.64 -53.88 13.01
N GLN A 103 -43.17 -54.62 13.97
CA GLN A 103 -43.42 -56.06 13.83
C GLN A 103 -44.92 -56.31 13.70
N LYS A 104 -45.27 -57.11 12.70
CA LYS A 104 -46.63 -57.50 12.31
C LYS A 104 -46.65 -59.03 12.29
N THR A 105 -47.38 -59.63 13.21
CA THR A 105 -48.27 -60.81 13.06
C THR A 105 -48.93 -61.10 14.39
#